data_AF-A0A2I0T384-F1
#
_entry.id   AF-A0A2I0T384-F1
#
_cell.length_a   1.000
_cell.length_b   1.000
_cell.length_c   1.000
_cell.angle_alpha   90.00
_cell.angle_beta   90.00
_cell.angle_gamma   90.00
#
_symmetry.space_group_name_H-M   'P 1'
#
loop_
_entity.id
_entity.type
_entity.pdbx_description
1 polymer ?
#
loop_
_entity_poly.entity_id
_entity_poly.type
_entity_poly.pdbx_seq_one_letter_code
_entity_poly.pdbx_strand_id
1 'polypeptide(L)' 'MELNLARDAKNNKKGFYRYANQKRKVKDSSSPMMSKNGEQVTTYKEKAEVLNNFFASVFTANPTPCTCQVDGPG' A
#
# COMPACT_ATOMS: atom_id res chain seq x y z
N MET A 1 -16.45 16.30 15.64
CA MET A 1 -16.47 15.06 16.46
C MET A 1 -15.06 14.68 16.93
N GLU A 2 -14.06 14.68 16.04
CA GLU A 2 -12.66 14.35 16.34
C GLU A 2 -12.03 15.23 17.44
N LEU A 3 -12.23 16.56 17.38
CA LEU A 3 -11.69 17.50 18.39
C LEU A 3 -12.19 17.22 19.81
N ASN A 4 -13.47 16.90 19.97
CA ASN A 4 -14.04 16.55 21.28
C ASN A 4 -13.43 15.24 21.80
N LEU A 5 -13.27 14.25 20.92
CA LEU A 5 -12.65 12.97 21.26
C LEU A 5 -11.18 13.11 21.66
N ALA A 6 -10.43 14.01 20.99
CA ALA A 6 -9.03 14.28 21.29
C ALA A 6 -8.88 14.99 22.64
N ARG A 7 -9.72 16.01 22.91
CA ARG A 7 -9.77 16.70 24.20
C ARG A 7 -10.10 15.76 25.35
N ASP A 8 -11.05 14.85 25.14
CA ASP A 8 -11.52 13.92 26.16
C ASP A 8 -10.74 12.60 26.18
N ALA A 9 -9.67 12.46 25.39
CA ALA A 9 -8.94 11.19 25.25
C ALA A 9 -8.42 10.63 26.59
N LYS A 10 -8.07 11.52 27.54
CA LYS A 10 -7.64 11.14 28.89
C LYS A 10 -8.77 10.55 29.73
N ASN A 11 -9.97 11.10 29.62
CA ASN A 11 -11.16 10.74 30.41
C ASN A 11 -11.98 9.63 29.74
N ASN A 12 -11.91 9.53 28.41
CA ASN A 12 -12.64 8.58 27.59
C ASN A 12 -11.70 7.84 26.62
N LYS A 13 -10.70 7.16 27.20
CA LYS A 13 -9.71 6.36 26.45
C LYS A 13 -10.41 5.33 25.54
N LYS A 14 -11.44 4.65 26.06
CA LYS A 14 -12.19 3.62 25.30
C LYS A 14 -12.89 4.21 24.06
N GLY A 15 -13.50 5.37 24.18
CA GLY A 15 -14.14 6.07 23.06
C GLY A 15 -13.13 6.49 21.99
N PHE A 16 -11.99 7.03 22.43
CA PHE A 16 -10.89 7.41 21.52
C PHE A 16 -10.33 6.22 20.75
N TYR A 17 -9.99 5.12 21.43
CA TYR A 17 -9.50 3.90 20.77
C TYR A 17 -10.54 3.28 19.84
N ARG A 18 -11.82 3.28 20.21
CA ARG A 18 -12.89 2.79 19.33
C ARG A 18 -12.94 3.59 18.03
N TYR A 19 -12.84 4.91 18.12
CA TYR A 19 -12.84 5.80 16.97
C TYR A 19 -11.62 5.60 16.07
N ALA A 20 -10.43 5.55 16.66
CA ALA A 20 -9.20 5.28 15.94
C ALA A 20 -9.25 3.93 15.21
N ASN A 21 -9.73 2.88 15.89
CA ASN A 21 -9.91 1.56 15.31
C ASN A 21 -10.96 1.55 14.19
N GLN A 22 -12.06 2.31 14.31
CA GLN A 22 -13.06 2.43 13.26
C GLN A 22 -12.48 3.12 12.02
N LYS A 23 -11.77 4.23 12.18
CA LYS A 23 -11.05 4.92 11.09
C LYS A 23 -10.00 4.00 10.45
N ARG A 24 -9.28 3.21 11.26
CA ARG A 24 -8.34 2.21 10.74
C ARG A 24 -9.06 1.13 9.95
N LYS A 25 -10.18 0.59 10.43
CA LYS A 25 -11.02 -0.39 9.72
C LYS A 25 -11.56 0.14 8.39
N VAL A 26 -11.87 1.42 8.29
CA VAL A 26 -12.27 2.07 7.02
C VAL A 26 -11.10 2.15 6.03
N LYS A 27 -9.85 2.12 6.52
CA LYS A 27 -8.63 2.10 5.70
C LYS A 27 -8.11 0.66 5.44
N ASP A 28 -8.33 -0.25 6.39
CA ASP A 28 -8.04 -1.69 6.37
C ASP A 28 -9.14 -2.49 5.65
N SER A 29 -10.31 -1.90 5.36
CA SER A 29 -11.20 -2.41 4.32
C SER A 29 -10.43 -2.24 3.04
N SER A 30 -9.53 -3.19 2.78
CA SER A 30 -8.76 -3.32 1.55
C SER A 30 -9.78 -3.05 0.46
N SER A 31 -9.65 -1.90 -0.22
CA SER A 31 -10.53 -1.58 -1.33
C SER A 31 -10.64 -2.85 -2.18
N PRO A 32 -11.84 -3.28 -2.58
CA PRO A 32 -12.03 -4.52 -3.33
C PRO A 32 -10.96 -4.59 -4.41
N MET A 33 -9.99 -5.48 -4.20
CA MET A 33 -8.85 -5.51 -5.08
C MET A 33 -9.32 -6.15 -6.35
N MET A 34 -9.20 -5.46 -7.48
CA MET A 34 -9.65 -5.98 -8.75
C MET A 34 -8.47 -6.68 -9.44
N SER A 35 -8.75 -7.80 -10.09
CA SER A 35 -7.81 -8.46 -10.98
C SER A 35 -7.64 -7.61 -12.24
N LYS A 36 -6.67 -7.98 -13.10
CA LYS A 36 -6.50 -7.35 -14.42
C LYS A 36 -7.75 -7.45 -15.29
N ASN A 37 -8.62 -8.41 -15.01
CA ASN A 37 -9.86 -8.64 -15.76
C ASN A 37 -11.06 -7.87 -15.17
N GLY A 38 -10.83 -7.03 -14.15
CA GLY A 38 -11.89 -6.26 -13.48
C GLY A 38 -12.73 -7.06 -12.48
N GLU A 39 -12.38 -8.31 -12.21
CA GLU A 39 -13.07 -9.16 -11.24
C GLU A 39 -12.53 -8.93 -9.83
N GLN A 40 -13.41 -9.01 -8.83
CA GLN A 40 -13.01 -8.89 -7.44
C GLN A 40 -12.14 -10.08 -7.02
N VAL A 41 -10.96 -9.79 -6.48
CA VAL A 41 -10.06 -10.77 -5.93
C VAL A 41 -10.56 -11.22 -4.56
N THR A 42 -10.85 -12.52 -4.44
CA THR A 42 -11.52 -13.08 -3.24
C THR A 42 -10.57 -13.83 -2.31
N THR A 43 -9.48 -14.40 -2.84
CA THR A 43 -8.53 -15.21 -2.06
C THR A 43 -7.23 -14.47 -1.75
N TYR A 44 -6.55 -14.84 -0.66
CA TYR A 44 -5.24 -14.26 -0.31
C TYR A 44 -4.15 -14.56 -1.34
N LYS A 45 -4.23 -15.72 -1.99
CA LYS A 45 -3.28 -16.14 -3.03
C LYS A 45 -3.38 -15.22 -4.25
N GLU A 46 -4.58 -15.04 -4.78
CA GLU A 46 -4.82 -14.11 -5.89
C GLU A 46 -4.40 -12.67 -5.52
N LYS A 47 -4.62 -12.26 -4.25
CA LYS A 47 -4.17 -10.95 -3.78
C LYS A 47 -2.65 -10.79 -3.88
N ALA A 48 -1.92 -11.82 -3.43
CA ALA A 48 -0.45 -11.83 -3.49
C ALA A 48 0.05 -11.81 -4.95
N GLU A 49 -0.59 -12.56 -5.85
CA GLU A 49 -0.20 -12.62 -7.26
C GLU A 49 -0.40 -11.28 -7.98
N VAL A 50 -1.53 -10.60 -7.77
CA VAL A 50 -1.78 -9.28 -8.39
C VAL A 50 -0.78 -8.24 -7.88
N LEU A 51 -0.50 -8.22 -6.57
CA LEU A 51 0.52 -7.33 -6.00
C LEU A 51 1.90 -7.65 -6.58
N ASN A 52 2.30 -8.91 -6.61
CA ASN A 52 3.59 -9.34 -7.14
C ASN A 52 3.76 -8.92 -8.61
N ASN A 53 2.73 -9.11 -9.43
CA ASN A 53 2.73 -8.67 -10.83
C ASN A 53 2.84 -7.14 -10.98
N PHE A 54 2.17 -6.38 -10.12
CA PHE A 54 2.27 -4.92 -10.10
C PHE A 54 3.71 -4.48 -9.77
N PHE A 55 4.30 -5.05 -8.71
CA PHE A 55 5.67 -4.77 -8.33
C PHE A 55 6.66 -5.15 -9.44
N ALA A 56 6.55 -6.34 -10.02
CA ALA A 56 7.41 -6.76 -11.13
C ALA A 56 7.33 -5.80 -12.33
N SER A 57 6.15 -5.26 -12.64
CA SER A 57 5.98 -4.29 -13.74
C SER A 57 6.58 -2.91 -13.45
N VAL A 58 6.68 -2.51 -12.18
CA VAL A 58 7.31 -1.25 -11.78
C VAL A 58 8.83 -1.41 -11.69
N PHE A 59 9.28 -2.60 -11.31
CA PHE A 59 10.68 -2.94 -11.10
C PHE A 59 11.35 -3.64 -12.29
N THR A 60 10.74 -3.63 -13.48
CA THR A 60 11.45 -3.94 -14.73
C THR A 60 12.43 -2.82 -15.07
N ALA A 61 13.49 -2.71 -14.29
CA ALA A 61 14.69 -2.00 -14.68
C ALA A 61 15.34 -2.81 -15.81
N ASN A 62 15.39 -2.25 -17.01
CA ASN A 62 16.35 -2.74 -18.00
C ASN A 62 17.74 -2.52 -17.38
N PRO A 63 18.56 -3.56 -17.21
CA PRO A 63 19.98 -3.34 -16.96
C PRO A 63 20.54 -2.78 -18.26
N THR A 64 20.40 -1.47 -18.48
CA THR A 64 21.25 -0.77 -19.44
C THR A 64 22.67 -1.05 -18.99
N PRO A 65 23.50 -1.75 -19.79
CA PRO A 65 24.89 -1.92 -19.44
C PRO A 65 25.48 -0.52 -19.35
N CYS A 66 25.97 -0.11 -18.18
CA CYS A 66 26.74 1.12 -18.07
C CYS A 66 28.02 0.91 -18.89
N THR A 67 28.02 1.31 -20.17
CA THR A 67 29.26 1.40 -20.93
C THR A 67 29.97 2.67 -20.49
N CYS A 68 30.73 2.57 -19.41
CA CYS A 68 31.82 3.50 -19.15
C CYS A 68 32.87 3.25 -20.24
N GLN A 69 32.74 3.92 -21.39
CA GLN A 69 33.80 3.90 -22.38
C GLN A 69 35.00 4.68 -21.82
N VAL A 70 36.13 3.99 -21.72
CA VAL A 70 37.43 4.58 -21.45
C VAL A 70 37.93 5.13 -22.77
N ASP A 71 37.74 6.42 -23.02
CA ASP A 71 38.50 7.14 -24.05
C ASP A 71 39.86 7.52 -23.45
N GLY A 72 40.89 6.75 -23.81
CA GLY A 72 42.28 7.11 -23.57
C GLY A 72 42.81 8.01 -24.70
N PRO A 73 43.60 9.05 -24.40
CA PRO A 73 44.10 9.97 -25.43
C PRO A 73 45.31 9.36 -26.15
N GLY A 74 45.25 9.34 -27.48
CA GLY A 74 46.40 9.19 -28.38
C GLY A 74 46.88 10.56 -28.89
#